data_AF-A0A0B4EKS6-F1
#
_entry.id   AF-A0A0B4EKS6-F1
#
_cell.length_a   1.000
_cell.length_b   1.000
_cell.length_c   1.000
_cell.angle_alpha   90.00
_cell.angle_beta   90.00
_cell.angle_gamma   90.00
#
_symmetry.space_group_name_H-M   'P 1'
#
loop_
_entity.id
_entity.type
_entity.pdbx_description
1 polymer ?
#
loop_
_entity_poly.entity_id
_entity_poly.type
_entity_poly.pdbx_seq_one_letter_code
_entity_poly.pdbx_strand_id
1 'polypeptide(L)'
;MTSPTPCYHCALPVPPGSRFTAEILGERRELCCPGCQAVAEAIVAGGLESYYQHRSEASANPEALPVPLVDELALYDRADVQKPFVRHEGDLAEATLLME
;
A
#
# COMPACT_ATOMS: atom_id res chain seq x y z
N MET A 1 -15.72 -10.55 24.45
CA MET A 1 -15.10 -10.78 23.13
C MET A 1 -14.14 -9.63 22.90
N THR A 2 -12.83 -9.89 22.88
CA THR A 2 -11.82 -8.84 22.72
C THR A 2 -11.76 -8.47 21.24
N SER A 3 -12.07 -7.22 20.91
CA SER A 3 -11.89 -6.73 19.53
C SER A 3 -10.40 -6.74 19.19
N PRO A 4 -10.01 -7.26 18.01
CA PRO A 4 -8.61 -7.31 17.61
C PRO A 4 -8.07 -5.89 17.40
N THR A 5 -6.81 -5.68 17.78
CA THR A 5 -6.09 -4.43 17.49
C THR A 5 -6.10 -4.17 15.98
N PRO A 6 -6.51 -2.97 15.51
CA PRO A 6 -6.44 -2.65 14.10
C PRO A 6 -5.00 -2.37 13.68
N CYS A 7 -4.62 -2.84 12.49
CA CYS A 7 -3.34 -2.52 11.86
C CYS A 7 -3.23 -1.01 11.67
N TYR A 8 -2.12 -0.42 12.09
CA TYR A 8 -1.94 1.02 11.98
C TYR A 8 -1.86 1.52 10.52
N HIS A 9 -1.45 0.66 9.59
CA HIS A 9 -1.35 1.01 8.18
C HIS A 9 -2.69 0.88 7.44
N CYS A 10 -3.32 -0.30 7.50
CA CYS A 10 -4.49 -0.64 6.67
C CYS A 10 -5.81 -0.86 7.41
N ALA A 11 -5.83 -0.66 8.74
CA ALA A 11 -6.99 -0.86 9.61
C ALA A 11 -7.58 -2.28 9.67
N LEU A 12 -7.03 -3.27 8.96
CA LEU A 12 -7.41 -4.68 9.12
C LEU A 12 -7.00 -5.23 10.50
N PRO A 13 -7.70 -6.24 11.03
CA PRO A 13 -7.34 -6.89 12.29
C PRO A 13 -5.89 -7.40 12.30
N VAL A 14 -5.14 -7.09 13.35
CA VAL A 14 -3.84 -7.71 13.61
C VAL A 14 -4.10 -9.16 14.09
N PRO A 15 -3.58 -10.19 13.38
CA PRO A 15 -3.76 -11.57 13.80
C PRO A 15 -3.10 -11.83 15.17
N PRO A 16 -3.69 -12.70 16.02
CA PRO A 16 -3.05 -13.13 17.26
C PRO A 16 -1.66 -13.72 16.98
N GLY A 17 -0.64 -13.26 17.71
CA GLY A 17 0.74 -13.70 17.51
C GLY A 17 1.45 -13.06 16.31
N SER A 18 0.86 -12.03 15.68
CA SER A 18 1.60 -11.16 14.77
C SER A 18 2.83 -10.59 15.47
N ARG A 19 3.94 -10.49 14.71
CA ARG A 19 5.22 -9.93 15.17
C ARG A 19 5.60 -8.65 14.42
N PHE A 20 4.71 -8.19 13.53
CA PHE A 20 5.02 -7.11 12.60
C PHE A 20 4.73 -5.76 13.26
N THR A 21 5.77 -4.93 13.34
CA THR A 21 5.71 -3.62 13.97
C THR A 21 6.63 -2.66 13.26
N ALA A 22 6.30 -1.37 13.26
CA ALA A 22 7.18 -0.30 12.78
C ALA A 22 7.17 0.88 13.77
N GLU A 23 8.24 1.68 13.80
CA GLU A 23 8.19 2.99 14.43
C GLU A 23 7.58 4.00 13.46
N ILE A 24 6.46 4.61 13.86
CA ILE A 24 5.74 5.60 13.07
C ILE A 24 5.38 6.75 14.01
N LEU A 25 5.76 7.98 13.65
CA LEU A 25 5.56 9.17 14.47
C LEU A 25 6.16 9.04 15.88
N GLY A 26 7.31 8.36 15.98
CA GLY A 26 8.00 8.10 17.26
C GLY A 26 7.32 7.08 18.18
N GLU A 27 6.27 6.39 17.70
CA GLU A 27 5.59 5.33 18.46
C GLU A 27 5.71 3.98 17.74
N ARG A 28 5.94 2.91 18.52
CA ARG A 28 5.87 1.54 18.00
C ARG A 28 4.41 1.19 17.69
N ARG A 29 4.10 0.90 16.43
CA ARG A 29 2.75 0.55 15.95
C ARG A 29 2.65 -0.90 15.51
N GLU A 30 1.52 -1.53 15.80
CA GLU A 30 1.19 -2.91 15.40
C GLU A 30 0.68 -2.99 13.95
N LEU A 31 1.13 -4.02 13.22
CA LEU A 31 0.81 -4.24 11.81
C LEU A 31 0.33 -5.67 11.56
N CYS A 32 -0.56 -5.85 10.57
CA CYS A 32 -1.19 -7.15 10.33
C CYS A 32 -0.33 -8.14 9.54
N CYS A 33 0.64 -7.68 8.73
CA CYS A 33 1.39 -8.53 7.80
C CYS A 33 2.75 -7.90 7.45
N PRO A 34 3.70 -8.65 6.83
CA PRO A 34 5.01 -8.11 6.47
C PRO A 34 4.93 -7.03 5.39
N GLY A 35 3.91 -7.05 4.52
CA GLY A 35 3.69 -6.00 3.52
C GLY A 35 3.37 -4.65 4.14
N CYS A 36 2.48 -4.63 5.15
CA CYS A 36 2.19 -3.40 5.90
C CYS A 36 3.41 -2.86 6.64
N GLN A 37 4.30 -3.74 7.13
CA GLN A 37 5.57 -3.34 7.74
C GLN A 37 6.52 -2.73 6.72
N ALA A 38 6.75 -3.38 5.58
CA ALA A 38 7.63 -2.88 4.55
C ALA A 38 7.18 -1.51 4.02
N VAL A 39 5.88 -1.32 3.78
CA VAL A 39 5.35 -0.03 3.32
C VAL A 39 5.49 1.05 4.40
N ALA A 40 5.17 0.72 5.66
CA ALA A 40 5.32 1.66 6.76
C ALA A 40 6.77 2.11 6.95
N GLU A 41 7.71 1.16 6.94
CA GLU A 41 9.14 1.45 7.05
C GLU A 41 9.65 2.26 5.86
N ALA A 42 9.16 2.01 4.64
CA ALA A 42 9.51 2.80 3.46
C ALA A 42 9.00 4.25 3.53
N ILE A 43 7.77 4.47 4.02
CA ILE A 43 7.20 5.81 4.24
C ILE A 43 8.05 6.58 5.26
N VAL A 44 8.40 5.93 6.37
CA VAL A 44 9.23 6.50 7.44
C VAL A 44 10.64 6.83 6.92
N ALA A 45 11.30 5.87 6.27
CA ALA A 45 12.64 6.06 5.70
C ALA A 45 12.67 7.16 4.62
N GLY A 46 11.58 7.36 3.90
CA GLY A 46 11.42 8.43 2.91
C GLY A 46 11.16 9.82 3.50
N GLY A 47 11.03 9.96 4.83
CA GLY A 47 10.66 11.22 5.48
C GLY A 47 9.21 11.64 5.20
N LEU A 48 8.35 10.69 4.80
CA LEU A 48 6.96 10.92 4.40
C LEU A 48 5.97 10.62 5.54
N GLU A 49 6.43 10.63 6.80
CA GLU A 49 5.59 10.29 7.96
C GLU A 49 4.39 11.22 8.16
N SER A 50 4.42 12.43 7.58
CA SER A 50 3.28 13.34 7.53
C SER A 50 2.05 12.72 6.84
N TYR A 51 2.25 11.71 5.99
CA TYR A 51 1.18 10.85 5.47
C TYR A 51 0.26 10.34 6.58
N TYR A 52 0.83 9.85 7.70
CA TYR A 52 0.04 9.29 8.80
C TYR A 52 -0.73 10.35 9.60
N GLN A 53 -0.30 11.60 9.56
CA GLN A 53 -0.97 12.73 10.22
C GLN A 53 -2.13 13.27 9.38
N HIS A 54 -1.99 13.25 8.04
CA HIS A 54 -2.91 13.91 7.12
C HIS A 54 -3.83 12.96 6.35
N ARG A 55 -3.62 11.64 6.43
CA ARG A 55 -4.50 10.67 5.77
C ARG A 55 -5.94 10.79 6.28
N SER A 56 -6.90 10.83 5.35
CA SER A 56 -8.33 10.75 5.67
C SER A 56 -8.78 9.33 5.99
N GLU A 57 -8.14 8.34 5.34
CA GLU A 57 -8.48 6.91 5.46
C GLU A 57 -7.21 6.07 5.61
N ALA A 58 -7.37 4.87 6.17
CA ALA A 58 -6.28 3.88 6.22
C ALA A 58 -6.00 3.34 4.81
N SER A 59 -4.76 2.89 4.57
CA SER A 59 -4.39 2.34 3.27
C SER A 59 -5.20 1.07 3.00
N ALA A 60 -5.81 0.94 1.82
CA ALA A 60 -6.47 -0.30 1.47
C ALA A 60 -5.43 -1.43 1.35
N ASN A 61 -5.69 -2.59 1.96
CA ASN A 61 -4.95 -3.79 1.60
C ASN A 61 -5.36 -4.19 0.17
N PRO A 62 -4.41 -4.34 -0.78
CA PRO A 62 -4.72 -4.79 -2.14
C PRO A 62 -5.55 -6.08 -2.18
N GLU A 63 -5.32 -7.01 -1.24
CA GLU A 63 -6.07 -8.27 -1.14
C GLU A 63 -7.51 -8.08 -0.60
N ALA A 64 -7.79 -6.93 0.01
CA ALA A 64 -9.12 -6.56 0.48
C ALA A 64 -9.89 -5.69 -0.53
N LEU A 65 -9.32 -5.43 -1.71
CA LEU A 65 -10.00 -4.68 -2.75
C LEU A 65 -11.19 -5.48 -3.31
N PRO A 66 -12.30 -4.81 -3.68
CA PRO A 66 -13.40 -5.48 -4.36
C PRO A 66 -12.93 -6.12 -5.67
N VAL A 67 -13.34 -7.37 -5.94
CA VAL A 67 -13.03 -8.07 -7.21
C VAL A 67 -13.34 -7.23 -8.45
N PRO A 68 -14.48 -6.49 -8.54
CA PRO A 68 -14.74 -5.63 -9.69
C PRO A 68 -13.65 -4.58 -9.94
N LEU A 69 -13.03 -4.04 -8.88
CA LEU A 69 -11.94 -3.08 -9.02
C LEU A 69 -10.68 -3.75 -9.57
N VAL A 70 -10.39 -4.99 -9.17
CA VAL A 70 -9.26 -5.76 -9.70
C VAL A 70 -9.45 -6.02 -11.20
N ASP A 71 -10.66 -6.39 -11.61
CA ASP A 71 -11.01 -6.60 -13.02
C ASP A 71 -10.89 -5.31 -13.84
N GLU A 72 -11.31 -4.17 -13.28
CA GLU A 72 -11.13 -2.85 -13.90
C GLU A 72 -9.65 -2.48 -14.04
N LEU A 73 -8.84 -2.73 -13.00
CA LEU A 73 -7.39 -2.42 -13.03
C LEU A 73 -6.66 -3.27 -14.08
N ALA A 74 -7.06 -4.52 -14.29
CA ALA A 74 -6.47 -5.40 -15.31
C ALA A 74 -6.66 -4.87 -16.75
N LEU A 75 -7.59 -3.95 -16.99
CA LEU A 75 -7.73 -3.28 -18.28
C LEU A 75 -6.52 -2.40 -18.62
N TYR A 76 -5.85 -1.84 -17.61
CA TYR A 76 -4.64 -1.04 -17.79
C TYR A 76 -3.40 -1.88 -18.14
N ASP A 77 -3.47 -3.21 -17.97
CA ASP A 77 -2.41 -4.14 -18.38
C ASP A 77 -2.48 -4.50 -19.88
N ARG A 78 -3.53 -4.06 -20.59
CA ARG A 78 -3.67 -4.33 -22.02
C ARG A 78 -2.63 -3.55 -22.82
N ALA A 79 -1.96 -4.23 -23.75
CA ALA A 79 -0.92 -3.63 -24.59
C ALA A 79 -1.42 -2.43 -25.42
N ASP A 80 -2.68 -2.43 -25.87
CA ASP A 80 -3.26 -1.32 -26.61
C ASP A 80 -3.54 -0.09 -25.73
N VAL A 81 -3.84 -0.32 -24.45
CA VAL A 81 -4.01 0.74 -23.44
C VAL A 81 -2.66 1.32 -23.02
N GLN A 82 -1.64 0.48 -22.81
CA GLN A 82 -0.30 0.91 -22.38
C GLN A 82 0.50 1.65 -23.47
N LYS A 83 0.28 1.30 -24.74
CA LYS A 83 1.03 1.80 -25.91
C LYS A 83 1.28 3.33 -25.94
N PRO A 84 0.35 4.21 -25.51
CA PRO A 84 0.57 5.66 -25.58
C PRO A 84 1.54 6.20 -24.51
N PHE A 85 1.77 5.49 -23.41
CA PHE A 85 2.51 6.02 -22.25
C PHE A 85 3.55 5.08 -21.64
N VAL A 86 3.60 3.81 -22.05
CA VAL A 86 4.63 2.85 -21.66
C VAL A 86 5.64 2.66 -22.80
N ARG A 87 6.92 2.83 -22.50
CA ARG A 87 8.04 2.52 -23.39
C ARG A 87 8.75 1.27 -22.91
N HIS A 88 9.16 0.41 -23.83
CA HIS A 88 9.93 -0.79 -23.53
C HIS A 88 11.37 -0.66 -24.02
N GLU A 89 12.34 -0.95 -23.16
CA GLU A 89 13.77 -0.98 -23.47
C GLU A 89 14.36 -2.33 -23.01
N GLY A 90 14.40 -3.30 -23.92
CA GLY A 90 14.79 -4.68 -23.58
C GLY A 90 13.78 -5.30 -22.61
N ASP A 91 14.27 -5.72 -21.43
CA ASP A 91 13.45 -6.30 -20.37
C ASP A 91 12.82 -5.22 -19.45
N LEU A 92 13.08 -3.93 -19.71
CA LEU A 92 12.57 -2.82 -18.92
C LEU A 92 11.33 -2.20 -19.55
N ALA A 93 10.42 -1.72 -18.70
CA ALA A 93 9.27 -0.90 -19.07
C ALA A 93 9.29 0.41 -18.26
N GLU A 94 9.09 1.54 -18.93
CA GLU A 94 9.06 2.89 -18.34
C GLU A 94 7.75 3.58 -18.68
N ALA A 95 7.13 4.25 -17.71
CA ALA A 95 6.00 5.14 -17.90
C ALA A 95 6.21 6.46 -17.17
N THR A 96 5.89 7.58 -17.83
CA THR A 96 5.94 8.92 -17.22
C THR A 96 4.51 9.41 -16.98
N LEU A 97 4.19 9.64 -15.71
CA LEU A 97 2.89 10.17 -15.28
C LEU A 97 3.09 11.60 -14.77
N LEU A 98 2.31 12.54 -15.31
CA LEU A 98 2.19 13.88 -14.73
C LEU A 98 0.98 13.88 -13.80
N MET A 99 1.16 14.29 -12.55
CA MET A 99 0.09 14.50 -11.59
C MET A 99 -0.08 16.01 -11.38
N GLU A 100 -1.31 16.51 -11.50
CA GLU A 100 -1.70 17.89 -11.18
C GLU A 100 -2.16 18.04 -9.73
#